data_AF-L9V5U3-F1
#
_entry.id   AF-L9V5U3-F1
#
_cell.length_a   1.000
_cell.length_b   1.000
_cell.length_c   1.000
_cell.angle_alpha   90.00
_cell.angle_beta   90.00
_cell.angle_gamma   90.00
#
_symmetry.space_group_name_H-M   'P 1'
#
loop_
_entity.id
_entity.type
_entity.pdbx_description
1 polymer ?
#
loop_
_entity_poly.entity_id
_entity_poly.type
_entity_poly.pdbx_seq_one_letter_code
_entity_poly.pdbx_strand_id
1 'polypeptide(L)' 'MHVCPLVTGTVPHVGGVVAKGSTSVLINGMPAVRMGDKVIESGPPNTIISGDTTVLIG' A
#
# COMPACT_ATOMS: atom_id res chain seq x y z
N MET A 1 0.56 -7.88 0.28
CA MET A 1 0.08 -7.60 1.64
C MET A 1 0.86 -6.46 2.25
N HIS A 2 0.15 -5.54 2.87
CA HIS A 2 0.71 -4.63 3.85
C HIS A 2 0.19 -5.08 5.23
N VAL A 3 1.01 -4.92 6.28
CA VAL A 3 0.66 -5.30 7.66
C VAL A 3 0.47 -4.04 8.50
N CYS A 4 -0.79 -3.64 8.64
CA CYS A 4 -1.19 -2.58 9.54
C CYS A 4 -1.20 -3.15 10.98
N PRO A 5 -0.55 -2.51 11.96
CA PRO A 5 -0.58 -2.95 13.35
C PRO A 5 -1.96 -2.76 14.01
N LEU A 6 -2.95 -2.26 13.26
CA LEU A 6 -4.36 -2.06 13.63
C LEU A 6 -4.59 -0.96 14.68
N VAL A 7 -3.62 -0.73 15.56
CA VAL A 7 -3.62 0.31 16.58
C VAL A 7 -2.21 0.87 16.78
N THR A 8 -2.10 2.16 17.07
CA THR A 8 -0.92 2.75 17.68
C THR A 8 -1.32 3.31 19.03
N GLY A 9 -0.94 2.60 20.10
CA GLY A 9 -1.43 2.89 21.45
C GLY A 9 -2.94 2.72 21.52
N THR A 10 -3.66 3.83 21.77
CA THR A 10 -5.12 3.87 21.84
C THR A 10 -5.78 4.32 20.53
N VAL A 11 -5.01 4.69 19.51
CA VAL A 11 -5.53 5.20 18.23
C VAL A 11 -5.68 4.05 17.24
N PRO A 12 -6.93 3.71 16.83
CA PRO A 12 -7.14 2.73 15.76
C PRO A 12 -6.59 3.24 14.45
N HIS A 13 -5.93 2.36 13.71
CA HIS A 13 -5.60 2.62 12.33
C HIS A 13 -6.89 2.48 11.52
N VAL A 14 -7.41 3.59 11.00
CA VAL A 14 -8.42 3.57 9.92
C VAL A 14 -7.71 3.48 8.57
N GLY A 15 -8.36 2.82 7.61
CA GLY A 15 -7.77 2.42 6.33
C GLY A 15 -6.86 3.48 5.68
N GLY A 16 -5.76 3.02 5.10
CA GLY A 16 -4.75 3.87 4.47
C GLY A 16 -4.91 4.03 2.96
N VAL A 17 -4.09 4.91 2.40
CA VAL A 17 -3.97 5.16 0.96
C VAL A 17 -2.54 4.96 0.49
N VAL A 18 -2.36 4.53 -0.76
CA VAL A 18 -1.05 4.50 -1.42
C VAL A 18 -0.88 5.79 -2.23
N ALA A 19 0.19 6.54 -1.97
CA ALA A 19 0.33 7.89 -2.53
C ALA A 19 0.79 7.96 -4.00
N LYS A 20 1.45 6.90 -4.51
CA LYS A 20 2.04 6.89 -5.85
C LYS A 20 1.54 5.75 -6.74
N GLY A 21 1.81 4.50 -6.38
CA GLY A 21 1.58 3.36 -7.28
C GLY A 21 2.56 3.34 -8.47
N SER A 22 2.19 2.61 -9.53
CA SER A 22 2.94 2.53 -10.79
C SER A 22 2.79 3.78 -11.65
N THR A 23 3.87 4.16 -12.33
CA THR A 23 3.89 5.28 -13.28
C THR A 23 3.43 4.88 -14.69
N SER A 24 3.35 3.59 -14.99
CA SER A 24 3.11 3.04 -16.35
C SER A 24 1.86 2.17 -16.42
N VAL A 25 1.54 1.44 -15.35
CA VAL A 25 0.43 0.49 -15.30
C VAL A 25 -0.75 1.10 -14.56
N LEU A 26 -1.87 1.22 -15.26
CA LEU A 26 -3.14 1.65 -14.71
C LEU A 26 -4.12 0.47 -14.63
N ILE A 27 -4.83 0.33 -13.52
CA ILE A 27 -5.95 -0.60 -13.34
C ILE A 27 -7.20 0.24 -13.13
N ASN A 28 -8.20 0.08 -14.00
CA ASN A 28 -9.41 0.91 -14.01
C ASN A 28 -9.12 2.43 -14.02
N GLY A 29 -8.06 2.86 -14.72
CA GLY A 29 -7.67 4.27 -14.83
C GLY A 29 -6.90 4.85 -13.64
N MET A 30 -6.60 4.04 -12.60
CA MET A 30 -5.79 4.46 -11.45
C MET A 30 -4.42 3.77 -11.44
N PRO A 31 -3.36 4.42 -10.93
CA PRO A 31 -2.04 3.79 -10.74
C PRO A 31 -2.14 2.45 -10.01
N ALA A 32 -1.60 1.40 -10.62
CA ALA A 32 -1.57 0.08 -10.00
C ALA A 32 -0.61 0.06 -8.81
N VAL A 33 -1.07 -0.51 -7.69
CA VAL A 33 -0.28 -0.62 -6.45
C VAL A 33 0.63 -1.86 -6.49
N ARG A 34 1.84 -1.76 -5.93
CA ARG A 34 2.91 -2.75 -6.07
C ARG A 34 3.66 -3.01 -4.78
N MET A 35 4.39 -4.13 -4.75
CA MET A 35 5.40 -4.38 -3.71
C MET A 35 6.42 -3.24 -3.71
N GLY A 36 6.74 -2.71 -2.52
CA GLY A 36 7.63 -1.56 -2.35
C GLY A 36 6.95 -0.20 -2.29
N ASP A 37 5.66 -0.10 -2.66
CA ASP A 37 4.92 1.16 -2.49
C ASP A 37 4.65 1.44 -1.01
N LYS A 38 4.61 2.74 -0.66
CA LYS A 38 4.33 3.21 0.70
C LYS A 38 2.84 3.43 0.90
N VAL A 39 2.32 2.85 1.99
CA VAL A 39 0.98 3.10 2.50
C VAL A 39 1.04 4.20 3.56
N ILE A 40 0.13 5.14 3.45
CA ILE A 40 -0.11 6.21 4.43
C ILE A 40 -1.42 5.88 5.12
N GLU A 41 -1.32 5.52 6.40
CA GLU A 41 -2.46 5.21 7.26
C GLU A 41 -2.37 6.02 8.57
N SER A 42 -3.30 5.81 9.50
CA SER A 42 -3.28 6.50 10.80
C SER A 42 -2.18 5.95 11.72
N GLY A 43 -0.92 6.18 11.36
CA GLY A 43 0.28 5.71 12.03
C GLY A 43 1.53 6.00 11.19
N PRO A 44 2.70 5.46 11.56
CA PRO A 44 3.90 5.60 10.73
C PRO A 44 3.70 4.97 9.34
N PRO A 45 4.11 5.64 8.24
CA PRO A 45 4.05 5.06 6.91
C PRO A 45 4.85 3.77 6.83
N ASN A 46 4.33 2.81 6.09
CA ASN A 46 4.92 1.49 5.95
C ASN A 46 4.80 0.99 4.51
N THR A 47 5.42 -0.14 4.22
CA THR A 47 5.62 -0.61 2.85
C THR A 47 4.78 -1.86 2.58
N ILE A 48 4.34 -2.02 1.34
CA ILE A 48 3.74 -3.26 0.86
C ILE A 48 4.84 -4.30 0.68
N ILE A 49 4.81 -5.34 1.50
CA ILE A 49 5.87 -6.37 1.56
C ILE A 49 5.65 -7.54 0.60
N SER A 50 4.46 -7.67 0.03
CA SER A 50 4.17 -8.73 -0.95
C SER A 50 3.09 -8.31 -1.95
N GLY A 51 3.13 -8.88 -3.15
CA GLY A 51 2.08 -8.80 -4.17
C GLY A 51 1.66 -10.20 -4.62
N ASP A 52 1.01 -10.30 -5.78
CA ASP A 52 0.82 -11.58 -6.46
C ASP A 52 2.18 -12.12 -6.92
N THR A 53 2.46 -13.39 -6.64
CA THR A 53 3.76 -14.01 -6.94
C THR A 53 4.02 -14.21 -8.43
N THR A 54 2.97 -14.16 -9.25
CA THR A 54 3.03 -14.39 -10.70
C THR A 54 3.01 -13.11 -11.52
N VAL A 55 2.74 -11.96 -10.89
CA VAL A 55 2.54 -10.68 -11.57
C VAL A 55 3.52 -9.63 -11.04
N LEU A 56 4.43 -9.21 -11.93
CA LEU A 56 5.34 -8.09 -11.70
C LEU A 56 4.97 -6.95 -12.65
N ILE A 57 4.74 -5.75 -12.08
CA ILE A 57 4.34 -4.56 -12.82
C ILE A 57 5.29 -3.39 -12.51
N GLY A 58 5.63 -2.59 -13.52
CA GLY A 58 6.76 -1.67 -13.53
C GLY A 58 6.43 -0.32 -14.13
#